data_AF-A0A8D8I6A4-F1
#
_entry.id   AF-A0A8D8I6A4-F1
#
_cell.length_a   1.000
_cell.length_b   1.000
_cell.length_c   1.000
_cell.angle_alpha   90.00
_cell.angle_beta   90.00
_cell.angle_gamma   90.00
#
_symmetry.space_group_name_H-M   'P 1'
#
loop_
_entity.id
_entity.type
_entity.pdbx_description
1 polymer ?
#
loop_
_entity_poly.entity_id
_entity_poly.type
_entity_poly.pdbx_seq_one_letter_code
_entity_poly.pdbx_strand_id
1 'polypeptide(L)'
;MYRMGLLAVLRSRAKGGQVIGVMITASHNPEQDNGVKLVDPMGEMLEQSWERLATDLVNVSDADLEGQIAKISAEQGIDNNEPAKVYVGMDTRYHSPQLAKAVLN
;
A
#
# COMPACT_ATOMS: atom_id res chain seq x y z
N MET A 1 -5.81 5.72 -0.58
CA MET A 1 -6.15 4.28 -0.72
C MET A 1 -5.58 3.67 -1.99
N TYR A 2 -6.03 4.08 -3.18
CA TYR A 2 -5.51 3.57 -4.46
C TYR A 2 -3.98 3.49 -4.52
N ARG A 3 -3.30 4.61 -4.23
CA ARG A 3 -1.83 4.66 -4.22
C ARG A 3 -1.17 3.72 -3.19
N MET A 4 -1.86 3.37 -2.10
CA MET A 4 -1.36 2.38 -1.13
C MET A 4 -1.53 0.94 -1.63
N GLY A 5 -2.53 0.67 -2.49
CA GLY A 5 -2.60 -0.59 -3.24
C GLY A 5 -1.42 -0.74 -4.19
N LEU A 6 -1.10 0.33 -4.94
CA LEU A 6 0.09 0.35 -5.81
C LEU A 6 1.38 0.12 -5.02
N LEU A 7 1.54 0.80 -3.88
CA LEU A 7 2.72 0.59 -3.02
C LEU A 7 2.80 -0.83 -2.47
N ALA A 8 1.67 -1.44 -2.08
CA ALA A 8 1.65 -2.83 -1.62
C ALA A 8 2.09 -3.83 -2.70
N VAL A 9 1.69 -3.58 -3.96
CA VAL A 9 2.17 -4.36 -5.13
C VAL A 9 3.67 -4.21 -5.31
N LEU A 10 4.18 -2.98 -5.30
CA LEU A 10 5.63 -2.71 -5.39
C LEU A 10 6.39 -3.38 -4.25
N ARG A 11 5.86 -3.33 -3.01
CA ARG A 11 6.47 -3.96 -1.84
C ARG A 11 6.52 -5.47 -1.96
N SER A 12 5.44 -6.09 -2.44
CA SER A 12 5.40 -7.55 -2.68
C SER A 12 6.47 -7.98 -3.67
N ARG A 13 6.61 -7.26 -4.79
CA ARG A 13 7.66 -7.51 -5.79
C ARG A 13 9.07 -7.29 -5.23
N ALA A 14 9.28 -6.21 -4.47
CA ALA A 14 10.56 -5.95 -3.79
C ALA A 14 10.95 -7.04 -2.79
N LYS A 15 9.97 -7.80 -2.27
CA LYS A 15 10.19 -8.95 -1.38
C LYS A 15 10.14 -10.29 -2.12
N GLY A 16 10.31 -10.31 -3.45
CA GLY A 16 10.32 -11.55 -4.25
C GLY A 16 8.96 -12.22 -4.35
N GLY A 17 7.88 -11.43 -4.48
CA GLY A 17 6.51 -11.94 -4.61
C GLY A 17 5.90 -12.51 -3.32
N GLN A 18 6.49 -12.17 -2.16
CA GLN A 18 5.93 -12.50 -0.85
C GLN A 18 4.64 -11.72 -0.59
N VAL A 19 3.81 -12.26 0.31
CA VAL A 19 2.52 -11.65 0.65
C VAL A 19 2.72 -10.35 1.40
N ILE A 20 2.00 -9.31 0.98
CA ILE A 20 1.85 -8.06 1.72
C ILE A 20 0.40 -7.92 2.17
N GLY A 21 0.22 -7.63 3.47
CA GLY A 21 -1.09 -7.34 4.03
C GLY A 21 -1.41 -5.86 3.92
N VAL A 22 -2.68 -5.53 3.68
CA VAL A 22 -3.21 -4.18 3.79
C VAL A 22 -4.42 -4.22 4.72
N MET A 23 -4.38 -3.43 5.79
CA MET A 23 -5.48 -3.34 6.76
C MET A 23 -6.12 -1.97 6.69
N ILE A 24 -7.41 -1.93 6.36
CA ILE A 24 -8.23 -0.71 6.37
C ILE A 24 -8.85 -0.55 7.77
N THR A 25 -8.33 0.39 8.54
CA THR A 25 -8.81 0.70 9.88
C THR A 25 -8.21 2.00 10.38
N ALA A 26 -8.93 2.71 11.27
CA ALA A 26 -8.36 3.73 12.13
C ALA A 26 -8.35 3.33 13.61
N SER A 27 -8.45 2.03 13.92
CA SER A 27 -8.33 1.50 15.28
C SER A 27 -9.30 2.21 16.25
N HIS A 28 -8.78 2.91 17.27
CA HIS A 28 -9.53 3.60 18.30
C HIS A 28 -10.03 5.00 17.90
N ASN A 29 -9.72 5.49 16.69
CA ASN A 29 -10.19 6.79 16.23
C ASN A 29 -11.73 6.85 16.11
N PRO A 30 -12.33 8.04 16.17
CA PRO A 30 -13.76 8.26 15.91
C PRO A 30 -14.25 7.61 14.61
N GLU A 31 -15.53 7.22 14.54
CA GLU A 31 -16.09 6.41 13.43
C GLU A 31 -15.87 7.03 12.05
N GLN A 32 -15.98 8.37 11.95
CA GLN A 32 -15.82 9.12 10.71
C GLN A 32 -14.40 9.11 10.12
N ASP A 33 -13.40 8.71 10.92
CA ASP A 33 -12.02 8.58 10.45
C ASP A 33 -11.80 7.21 9.82
N ASN A 34 -10.83 7.11 8.92
CA ASN A 34 -10.29 5.82 8.51
C ASN A 34 -8.81 5.93 8.17
N GLY A 35 -8.17 4.78 8.01
CA GLY A 35 -6.75 4.69 7.73
C GLY A 35 -6.41 3.39 7.02
N VAL A 36 -5.14 3.26 6.68
CA VAL A 36 -4.57 2.08 6.04
C VAL A 36 -3.22 1.79 6.67
N LYS A 37 -2.96 0.50 6.91
CA LYS A 37 -1.67 0.00 7.38
C LYS A 37 -1.18 -1.08 6.42
N LEU A 38 0.09 -1.02 6.04
CA LEU A 38 0.75 -2.09 5.29
C LEU A 38 1.47 -3.01 6.27
N VAL A 39 1.44 -4.31 5.99
CA VAL A 39 2.00 -5.37 6.83
C VAL A 39 2.97 -6.17 5.97
N ASP A 40 4.21 -6.28 6.43
CA ASP A 40 5.28 -7.00 5.75
C ASP A 40 5.13 -8.53 5.94
N PRO A 41 5.91 -9.35 5.20
CA PRO A 41 5.63 -10.77 5.06
C PRO A 41 5.55 -11.59 6.36
N MET A 42 6.27 -11.21 7.41
CA MET A 42 6.27 -11.93 8.70
C MET A 42 5.23 -11.37 9.70
N GLY A 43 4.32 -10.50 9.24
CA GLY A 43 3.29 -9.88 10.07
C GLY A 43 3.74 -8.62 10.80
N GLU A 44 4.96 -8.17 10.56
CA GLU A 44 5.54 -6.94 11.07
C GLU A 44 5.00 -5.70 10.35
N MET A 45 5.23 -4.53 10.96
CA MET A 45 4.92 -3.26 10.29
C MET A 45 5.80 -3.09 9.06
N LEU A 46 5.30 -2.35 8.08
CA LEU A 46 6.08 -1.92 6.93
C LEU A 46 7.44 -1.36 7.37
N GLU A 47 8.51 -1.83 6.72
CA GLU A 47 9.85 -1.30 6.92
C GLU A 47 9.88 0.24 6.85
N GLN A 48 10.50 0.87 7.83
CA GLN A 48 10.45 2.32 8.01
C GLN A 48 10.93 3.13 6.79
N SER A 49 11.90 2.60 6.03
CA SER A 49 12.38 3.22 4.80
C SER A 49 11.27 3.39 3.75
N TRP A 50 10.27 2.51 3.75
CA TRP A 50 9.12 2.54 2.85
C TRP A 50 8.01 3.49 3.29
N GLU A 51 7.98 3.93 4.54
CA GLU A 51 7.03 4.96 4.99
C GLU A 51 7.26 6.30 4.26
N ARG A 52 8.52 6.61 3.98
CA ARG A 52 8.87 7.80 3.17
C ARG A 52 8.38 7.64 1.73
N LEU A 53 8.55 6.47 1.13
CA LEU A 53 8.05 6.18 -0.22
C LEU A 53 6.52 6.28 -0.28
N ALA A 54 5.82 5.82 0.76
CA ALA A 54 4.37 5.98 0.89
C ALA A 54 3.95 7.45 0.94
N THR A 55 4.67 8.25 1.73
CA THR A 55 4.44 9.69 1.89
C THR A 55 4.68 10.44 0.58
N ASP A 56 5.76 10.13 -0.13
CA ASP A 56 6.05 10.76 -1.41
C ASP A 56 4.98 10.38 -2.44
N LEU A 57 4.64 9.09 -2.52
CA LEU A 57 3.65 8.57 -3.46
C LEU A 57 2.25 9.16 -3.23
N VAL A 58 1.82 9.38 -1.98
CA VAL A 58 0.50 9.98 -1.71
C VAL A 58 0.44 11.48 -2.03
N ASN A 59 1.58 12.17 -2.07
CA ASN A 59 1.64 13.63 -2.26
C ASN A 59 2.00 14.08 -3.68
N VAL A 60 2.43 13.19 -4.59
CA VAL A 60 2.62 13.57 -6.00
C VAL A 60 1.30 13.91 -6.69
N SER A 61 1.35 14.70 -7.77
CA SER A 61 0.18 14.94 -8.60
C SER A 61 -0.23 13.65 -9.34
N ASP A 62 -1.46 13.58 -9.83
CA ASP A 62 -1.89 12.43 -10.64
C ASP A 62 -1.10 12.33 -11.97
N ALA A 63 -0.66 13.47 -12.52
CA ALA A 63 0.17 13.50 -13.72
C ALA A 63 1.57 12.93 -13.48
N ASP A 64 2.09 13.06 -12.26
CA ASP A 64 3.43 12.59 -11.88
C ASP A 64 3.43 11.18 -11.25
N LEU A 65 2.25 10.57 -11.07
CA LEU A 65 2.10 9.29 -10.37
C LEU A 65 2.90 8.16 -11.03
N GLU A 66 2.82 8.05 -12.36
CA GLU A 66 3.56 7.03 -13.12
C GLU A 66 5.08 7.22 -12.97
N GLY A 67 5.55 8.47 -13.06
CA GLY A 67 6.96 8.80 -12.86
C GLY A 67 7.46 8.43 -11.46
N GLN A 68 6.64 8.68 -10.43
CA GLN A 68 7.00 8.32 -9.05
C GLN A 68 7.03 6.79 -8.84
N ILE A 69 6.12 6.04 -9.48
CA ILE A 69 6.14 4.56 -9.45
C ILE A 69 7.38 4.01 -10.14
N ALA A 70 7.74 4.56 -11.30
CA ALA A 70 8.94 4.18 -12.03
C ALA A 70 10.21 4.46 -11.20
N LYS A 71 10.26 5.62 -10.54
CA LYS A 71 11.35 5.99 -9.62
C LYS A 71 11.49 5.00 -8.46
N ILE A 72 10.39 4.69 -7.76
CA ILE A 72 10.41 3.70 -6.67
C ILE A 72 10.89 2.34 -7.18
N SER A 73 10.41 1.92 -8.37
CA SER A 73 10.79 0.65 -8.97
C SER A 73 12.30 0.57 -9.23
N ALA A 74 12.89 1.64 -9.78
CA ALA A 74 14.33 1.71 -10.01
C ALA A 74 15.14 1.75 -8.71
N GLU A 75 14.74 2.56 -7.72
CA GLU A 75 15.44 2.70 -6.44
C GLU A 75 15.43 1.40 -5.62
N GLN A 76 14.35 0.62 -5.70
CA GLN A 76 14.17 -0.62 -4.95
C GLN A 76 14.58 -1.87 -5.74
N GLY A 77 15.06 -1.72 -6.99
CA GLY A 77 15.45 -2.85 -7.84
C GLY A 77 14.28 -3.81 -8.15
N ILE A 78 13.07 -3.26 -8.33
CA ILE A 78 11.84 -4.04 -8.53
C ILE A 78 11.76 -4.53 -9.97
N ASP A 79 11.60 -5.84 -10.16
CA ASP A 79 11.15 -6.41 -11.43
C ASP A 79 9.62 -6.32 -11.52
N ASN A 80 9.12 -5.57 -12.49
CA ASN A 80 7.69 -5.39 -12.72
C ASN A 80 6.99 -6.63 -13.31
N ASN A 81 7.75 -7.64 -13.75
CA ASN A 81 7.22 -8.92 -14.22
C ASN A 81 6.99 -9.91 -13.09
N GLU A 82 7.57 -9.70 -11.91
CA GLU A 82 7.35 -10.56 -10.75
C GLU A 82 5.87 -10.47 -10.30
N PRO A 83 5.21 -11.62 -10.06
CA PRO A 83 3.85 -11.63 -9.54
C PRO A 83 3.82 -11.03 -8.13
N ALA A 84 2.86 -10.15 -7.89
CA ALA A 84 2.60 -9.60 -6.57
C ALA A 84 1.45 -10.35 -5.88
N LYS A 85 1.52 -10.44 -4.55
CA LYS A 85 0.47 -11.01 -3.70
C LYS A 85 0.10 -10.02 -2.62
N VAL A 86 -1.11 -9.48 -2.70
CA VAL A 86 -1.65 -8.52 -1.73
C VAL A 86 -2.96 -9.05 -1.18
N TYR A 87 -3.10 -9.06 0.14
CA TYR A 87 -4.33 -9.43 0.83
C TYR A 87 -4.85 -8.23 1.61
N VAL A 88 -6.14 -7.94 1.45
CA VAL A 88 -6.78 -6.77 2.07
C VAL A 88 -7.76 -7.25 3.15
N GLY A 89 -7.56 -6.77 4.37
CA GLY A 89 -8.50 -6.86 5.47
C GLY A 89 -9.08 -5.48 5.80
N MET A 90 -10.21 -5.45 6.49
CA MET A 90 -10.83 -4.20 6.93
C MET A 90 -11.62 -4.39 8.22
N ASP A 91 -11.81 -3.30 8.96
CA ASP A 91 -12.75 -3.24 10.08
C ASP A 91 -14.20 -2.97 9.63
N THR A 92 -15.09 -2.71 10.58
CA THR A 92 -16.53 -2.52 10.36
C THR A 92 -16.96 -1.08 10.09
N ARG A 93 -16.05 -0.13 9.88
CA ARG A 93 -16.44 1.27 9.59
C ARG A 93 -17.23 1.35 8.29
N TYR A 94 -18.26 2.20 8.23
CA TYR A 94 -19.18 2.24 7.10
C TYR A 94 -18.50 2.50 5.73
N HIS A 95 -17.39 3.24 5.73
CA HIS A 95 -16.58 3.51 4.53
C HIS A 95 -15.49 2.47 4.24
N SER A 96 -15.22 1.53 5.14
CA SER A 96 -14.17 0.51 4.95
C SER A 96 -14.35 -0.33 3.66
N PRO A 97 -15.56 -0.79 3.29
CA PRO A 97 -15.76 -1.52 2.03
C PRO A 97 -15.37 -0.74 0.77
N GLN A 98 -15.71 0.55 0.72
CA GLN A 98 -15.37 1.42 -0.41
C GLN A 98 -13.85 1.65 -0.50
N LEU A 99 -13.20 1.85 0.65
CA LEU A 99 -11.77 2.08 0.72
C LEU A 99 -10.96 0.81 0.41
N ALA A 100 -11.42 -0.36 0.84
CA ALA A 100 -10.84 -1.65 0.46
C ALA A 100 -10.93 -1.89 -1.05
N LYS A 101 -12.08 -1.58 -1.66
CA LYS A 101 -12.23 -1.62 -3.14
C LYS A 101 -11.24 -0.68 -3.83
N ALA A 102 -11.02 0.52 -3.30
CA ALA A 102 -10.05 1.45 -3.86
C ALA A 102 -8.61 0.93 -3.80
N VAL A 103 -8.26 0.05 -2.86
CA VAL A 103 -6.93 -0.62 -2.80
C VAL A 103 -6.81 -1.74 -3.83
N LEU A 104 -7.92 -2.41 -4.17
CA LEU A 104 -7.96 -3.57 -5.08
C LEU A 104 -8.20 -3.22 -6.56
N ASN A 105 -8.51 -1.96 -6.86
CA ASN A 105 -8.82 -1.49 -8.22
C ASN A 105 -7.59 -1.41 -9.12
#